data_AF-A0A381RP20-F1
#
_entry.id   AF-A0A381RP20-F1
#
_cell.length_a   1.000
_cell.length_b   1.000
_cell.length_c   1.000
_cell.angle_alpha   90.00
_cell.angle_beta   90.00
_cell.angle_gamma   90.00
#
_symmetry.space_group_name_H-M   'P 1'
#
loop_
_entity.id
_entity.type
_entity.pdbx_description
1 polymer ?
#
loop_
_entity_poly.entity_id
_entity_poly.type
_entity_poly.pdbx_seq_one_letter_code
_entity_poly.pdbx_strand_id
1 'polypeptide(L)'
;MAAFVVGGLSLIGVPLTVGFISKWYLVQAALEQGMWPVAGVVLLGSLLALMYVWKVVEVAYFREADPELGISEAPLSLLVPTWVLVLGNLYFGINASDSVGIATRAAEVLLGAL
;
A
#
# COMPACT_ATOMS: atom_id res chain seq x y z
N MET A 1 8.79 -13.98 3.28
CA MET A 1 8.93 -12.84 2.32
C MET A 1 7.67 -12.44 1.54
N ALA A 2 6.79 -13.35 1.09
CA ALA A 2 5.66 -12.99 0.23
C ALA A 2 4.72 -11.91 0.82
N ALA A 3 4.40 -11.98 2.12
CA ALA A 3 3.58 -10.98 2.78
C ALA A 3 4.16 -9.55 2.67
N PHE A 4 5.49 -9.41 2.79
CA PHE A 4 6.18 -8.14 2.61
C PHE A 4 6.02 -7.61 1.17
N VAL A 5 6.16 -8.48 0.17
CA VAL A 5 5.98 -8.09 -1.24
C VAL A 5 4.57 -7.56 -1.47
N VAL A 6 3.54 -8.27 -0.99
CA VAL A 6 2.15 -7.82 -1.15
C VAL A 6 1.91 -6.48 -0.45
N GLY A 7 2.45 -6.29 0.76
CA GLY A 7 2.41 -5.00 1.45
C GLY A 7 3.12 -3.89 0.67
N GLY A 8 4.29 -4.18 0.11
CA GLY A 8 5.05 -3.27 -0.75
C GLY A 8 4.29 -2.89 -2.02
N LEU A 9 3.61 -3.85 -2.68
CA LEU A 9 2.75 -3.59 -3.84
C LEU A 9 1.57 -2.67 -3.46
N SER A 10 1.03 -2.80 -2.25
CA SER A 10 0.03 -1.84 -1.74
C SER A 10 0.61 -0.44 -1.60
N LEU A 11 1.79 -0.32 -1.03
CA LEU A 11 2.47 0.97 -0.87
C LEU A 11 2.80 1.64 -2.21
N ILE A 12 3.17 0.84 -3.22
CA ILE A 12 3.33 1.30 -4.61
C ILE A 12 1.99 1.80 -5.16
N GLY A 13 0.90 1.14 -4.81
CA GLY A 13 -0.45 1.43 -5.31
C GLY A 13 -0.80 0.56 -6.50
N VAL A 14 -0.52 -0.74 -6.42
CA VAL A 14 -0.95 -1.72 -7.43
C VAL A 14 -2.46 -1.97 -7.28
N PRO A 15 -3.22 -2.13 -8.38
CA PRO A 15 -4.65 -2.46 -8.30
C PRO A 15 -4.95 -3.62 -7.36
N LEU A 16 -6.17 -3.64 -6.79
CA LEU A 16 -6.64 -4.60 -5.76
C LEU A 16 -6.06 -4.38 -4.35
N THR A 17 -5.35 -3.27 -4.11
CA THR A 17 -4.79 -2.93 -2.79
C THR A 17 -5.38 -1.62 -2.26
N VAL A 18 -5.42 -1.47 -0.93
CA VAL A 18 -5.90 -0.23 -0.29
C VAL A 18 -5.05 0.98 -0.69
N GLY A 19 -3.75 0.81 -0.90
CA GLY A 19 -2.88 1.91 -1.30
C GLY A 19 -3.19 2.44 -2.70
N PHE A 20 -3.68 1.59 -3.62
CA PHE A 20 -4.19 2.05 -4.92
C PHE A 20 -5.45 2.90 -4.74
N ILE A 21 -6.45 2.40 -4.00
CA ILE A 21 -7.71 3.11 -3.76
C ILE A 21 -7.44 4.49 -3.15
N SER A 22 -6.60 4.55 -2.13
CA SER A 22 -6.28 5.81 -1.43
C SER A 22 -5.68 6.85 -2.38
N LYS A 23 -4.68 6.46 -3.19
CA LYS A 23 -4.03 7.37 -4.15
C LYS A 23 -4.95 7.73 -5.31
N TRP A 24 -5.79 6.80 -5.76
CA TRP A 24 -6.75 7.05 -6.82
C TRP A 24 -7.70 8.19 -6.44
N TYR A 25 -8.27 8.14 -5.23
CA TYR A 25 -9.14 9.22 -4.74
C TYR A 25 -8.41 10.56 -4.61
N LEU A 26 -7.15 10.57 -4.12
CA LEU A 26 -6.35 11.79 -4.06
C LEU A 26 -6.07 12.38 -5.44
N VAL A 27 -5.75 11.54 -6.43
CA VAL A 27 -5.50 11.99 -7.80
C VAL A 27 -6.78 12.53 -8.43
N GLN A 28 -7.90 11.82 -8.31
CA GLN A 28 -9.20 12.29 -8.84
C GLN A 28 -9.59 13.64 -8.23
N ALA A 29 -9.57 13.75 -6.89
CA ALA A 29 -9.91 14.99 -6.21
C ALA A 29 -8.96 16.15 -6.58
N ALA A 30 -7.65 15.89 -6.71
CA ALA A 30 -6.69 16.91 -7.13
C ALA A 30 -6.97 17.40 -8.56
N LEU A 31 -7.29 16.49 -9.48
CA LEU A 31 -7.59 16.84 -10.87
C LEU A 31 -8.92 17.61 -10.97
N GLU A 32 -9.96 17.19 -10.24
CA GLU A 32 -11.25 17.89 -10.18
C GLU A 32 -11.12 19.33 -9.66
N GLN A 33 -10.22 19.56 -8.71
CA GLN A 33 -9.91 20.90 -8.17
C GLN A 33 -8.91 21.69 -9.02
N GLY A 34 -8.50 21.17 -10.19
CA GLY A 34 -7.49 21.80 -11.05
C GLY A 34 -6.06 21.78 -10.49
N MET A 35 -5.83 21.10 -9.37
CA MET A 35 -4.54 20.96 -8.67
C MET A 35 -3.66 19.86 -9.30
N TRP A 36 -3.49 19.89 -10.61
CA TRP A 36 -2.71 18.89 -11.35
C TRP A 36 -1.26 18.68 -10.83
N PRO A 37 -0.54 19.68 -10.25
CA PRO A 37 0.78 19.42 -9.68
C PRO A 37 0.73 18.47 -8.49
N VAL A 38 -0.34 18.51 -7.68
CA VAL A 38 -0.52 17.60 -6.53
C VAL A 38 -0.73 16.17 -7.02
N ALA A 39 -1.54 15.97 -8.06
CA ALA A 39 -1.67 14.67 -8.71
C ALA A 39 -0.31 14.15 -9.19
N GLY A 40 0.51 15.03 -9.79
CA GLY A 40 1.89 14.72 -10.18
C GLY A 40 2.75 14.23 -9.02
N VAL A 41 2.71 14.92 -7.87
CA VAL A 41 3.45 14.52 -6.66
C VAL A 41 3.02 13.14 -6.16
N VAL A 42 1.71 12.85 -6.15
CA VAL A 42 1.19 11.53 -5.71
C VAL A 42 1.68 10.41 -6.63
N LEU A 43 1.66 10.64 -7.94
CA LEU A 43 2.16 9.67 -8.93
C LEU A 43 3.68 9.48 -8.84
N LEU A 44 4.44 10.57 -8.73
CA LEU A 44 5.89 10.51 -8.54
C LEU A 44 6.26 9.77 -7.26
N GLY A 45 5.58 10.05 -6.14
CA GLY A 45 5.78 9.32 -4.89
C GLY A 45 5.53 7.81 -5.03
N SER A 46 4.59 7.42 -5.90
CA SER A 46 4.31 6.01 -6.22
C SER A 46 5.41 5.36 -7.05
N LEU A 47 5.99 6.09 -8.00
CA LEU A 47 7.16 5.63 -8.77
C LEU A 47 8.41 5.50 -7.89
N LEU A 48 8.63 6.46 -6.99
CA LEU A 48 9.69 6.36 -5.99
C LEU A 48 9.47 5.12 -5.09
N ALA A 49 8.22 4.86 -4.70
CA ALA A 49 7.85 3.66 -3.96
C ALA A 49 8.18 2.37 -4.68
N LEU A 50 7.92 2.31 -5.98
CA LEU A 50 8.31 1.18 -6.79
C LEU A 50 9.82 0.94 -6.74
N MET A 51 10.64 1.99 -6.90
CA MET A 51 12.10 1.83 -6.90
C MET A 51 12.63 1.29 -5.57
N TYR A 52 12.22 1.86 -4.43
CA TYR A 52 12.77 1.41 -3.14
C TYR A 52 12.21 0.05 -2.71
N VAL A 53 10.94 -0.27 -3.00
CA VAL A 53 10.37 -1.60 -2.69
C VAL A 53 11.02 -2.65 -3.58
N TRP A 54 11.19 -2.35 -4.87
CA TRP A 54 11.81 -3.27 -5.82
C TRP A 54 13.22 -3.66 -5.41
N LYS A 55 14.02 -2.70 -4.90
CA LYS A 55 15.35 -2.98 -4.37
C LYS A 55 15.33 -4.03 -3.25
N VAL A 56 14.30 -4.03 -2.40
CA VAL A 56 14.14 -5.05 -1.36
C VAL A 56 13.75 -6.40 -1.96
N VAL A 57 12.85 -6.42 -2.94
CA VAL A 57 12.44 -7.64 -3.65
C VAL A 57 13.64 -8.28 -4.35
N GLU A 58 14.46 -7.48 -5.03
CA GLU A 58 15.68 -7.93 -5.70
C GLU A 58 16.62 -8.63 -4.72
N VAL A 59 16.93 -7.98 -3.61
CA VAL A 59 17.80 -8.55 -2.57
C VAL A 59 17.20 -9.82 -1.96
N ALA A 60 15.89 -9.84 -1.72
CA ALA A 60 15.25 -10.94 -1.02
C ALA A 60 15.07 -12.21 -1.86
N TYR A 61 14.94 -12.09 -3.18
CA TYR A 61 14.63 -13.20 -4.07
C TYR A 61 15.77 -13.57 -5.03
N PHE A 62 16.65 -12.64 -5.37
CA PHE A 62 17.68 -12.85 -6.41
C PHE A 62 19.10 -12.93 -5.86
N ARG A 63 19.31 -12.67 -4.56
CA ARG A 63 20.62 -12.88 -3.92
C ARG A 63 20.63 -14.19 -3.15
N GLU A 64 21.73 -14.92 -3.27
CA GLU A 64 21.96 -16.11 -2.47
C GLU A 64 22.19 -15.72 -1.00
N ALA A 65 21.53 -16.44 -0.11
CA ALA A 65 21.76 -16.29 1.32
C ALA A 65 23.04 -17.02 1.71
N ASP A 66 23.87 -16.39 2.53
CA ASP A 66 25.05 -17.03 3.11
C ASP A 66 24.61 -18.12 4.10
N PRO A 67 24.90 -19.41 3.83
CA PRO A 67 24.47 -20.51 4.68
C PRO A 67 25.11 -20.46 6.08
N GLU A 68 26.25 -19.78 6.24
CA GLU A 68 26.94 -19.66 7.54
C GLU A 68 26.21 -18.72 8.51
N LEU A 69 25.30 -17.86 8.02
CA LEU A 69 24.56 -16.92 8.85
C LEU A 69 23.39 -17.57 9.62
N GLY A 70 23.04 -18.83 9.33
CA GLY A 70 22.02 -19.57 10.09
C GLY A 70 20.64 -18.92 10.12
N ILE A 71 20.31 -18.08 9.13
CA ILE A 71 19.07 -17.31 9.10
C ILE A 71 17.88 -18.25 8.92
N SER A 72 16.95 -18.20 9.88
CA SER A 72 15.71 -18.98 9.86
C SER A 72 14.51 -18.07 9.60
N GLU A 73 13.39 -18.66 9.15
CA GLU A 73 12.13 -17.93 8.96
C GLU A 73 11.66 -17.30 10.28
N ALA A 74 10.99 -16.15 10.19
CA ALA A 74 10.46 -15.45 11.35
C ALA A 74 9.48 -16.34 12.16
N PRO A 75 9.45 -16.20 13.50
CA PRO A 75 8.52 -16.94 14.34
C PRO A 75 7.06 -16.63 13.98
N LEU A 76 6.16 -17.59 14.26
CA LEU A 76 4.73 -17.49 13.95
C LEU A 76 4.05 -16.26 14.56
N SER A 77 4.53 -15.81 15.73
CA SER A 77 4.05 -14.60 16.40
C SER A 77 4.22 -13.32 15.57
N LEU A 78 5.16 -13.29 14.63
CA LEU A 78 5.33 -12.20 13.67
C LEU A 78 4.63 -12.47 12.34
N LEU A 79 4.65 -13.73 11.88
CA LEU A 79 4.04 -14.10 10.61
C LEU A 79 2.52 -13.96 10.61
N VAL A 80 1.85 -14.40 11.68
CA VAL A 80 0.39 -14.40 11.75
C VAL A 80 -0.18 -12.97 11.67
N PRO A 81 0.25 -11.99 12.50
CA PRO A 81 -0.25 -10.62 12.38
C PRO A 81 0.06 -9.99 11.02
N THR A 82 1.25 -10.25 10.47
CA THR A 82 1.64 -9.71 9.16
C THR A 82 0.70 -10.21 8.06
N TRP A 83 0.41 -11.50 8.04
CA TRP A 83 -0.53 -12.07 7.07
C TRP A 83 -1.96 -11.57 7.26
N VAL A 84 -2.41 -11.41 8.51
CA VAL A 84 -3.73 -10.81 8.79
C VAL A 84 -3.83 -9.40 8.20
N LEU A 85 -2.81 -8.56 8.40
CA LEU A 85 -2.79 -7.21 7.83
C LEU A 85 -2.74 -7.22 6.30
N VAL A 86 -1.93 -8.11 5.70
CA VAL A 86 -1.82 -8.24 4.25
C VAL A 86 -3.13 -8.71 3.62
N LEU A 87 -3.80 -9.69 4.23
CA LEU A 87 -5.10 -10.17 3.77
C LEU A 87 -6.18 -9.09 3.94
N GLY A 88 -6.17 -8.36 5.06
CA GLY A 88 -7.03 -7.19 5.26
C GLY A 88 -6.82 -6.13 4.18
N ASN A 89 -5.56 -5.83 3.85
CA ASN A 89 -5.21 -4.89 2.79
C ASN A 89 -5.71 -5.32 1.40
N LEU A 90 -5.73 -6.62 1.09
CA LEU A 90 -6.33 -7.10 -0.16
C LEU A 90 -7.85 -7.06 -0.10
N TYR A 91 -8.43 -7.49 1.02
CA TYR A 91 -9.87 -7.49 1.24
C TYR A 91 -10.47 -6.09 1.08
N PHE A 92 -9.93 -5.08 1.78
CA PHE A 92 -10.38 -3.70 1.67
C PHE A 92 -9.96 -3.03 0.34
N GLY A 93 -8.94 -3.56 -0.34
CA GLY A 93 -8.57 -3.11 -1.68
C GLY A 93 -9.59 -3.56 -2.74
N ILE A 94 -10.17 -4.75 -2.58
CA ILE A 94 -11.20 -5.29 -3.46
C ILE A 94 -12.58 -4.76 -3.07
N ASN A 95 -12.95 -4.85 -1.78
CA ASN A 95 -14.18 -4.30 -1.23
C ASN A 95 -13.91 -2.92 -0.60
N ALA A 96 -13.64 -1.95 -1.47
CA ALA A 96 -13.31 -0.59 -1.06
C ALA A 96 -14.51 0.23 -0.56
N SER A 97 -15.74 -0.19 -0.84
CA SER A 97 -16.95 0.62 -0.55
C SER A 97 -17.10 0.92 0.93
N ASP A 98 -16.81 -0.06 1.80
CA ASP A 98 -16.98 0.10 3.24
C ASP A 98 -15.95 1.07 3.82
N SER A 99 -14.68 0.89 3.43
CA SER A 99 -13.58 1.74 3.88
C SER A 99 -13.71 3.18 3.35
N VAL A 100 -14.03 3.34 2.06
CA VAL A 100 -14.26 4.66 1.46
C VAL A 100 -15.48 5.32 2.12
N GLY A 101 -16.58 4.61 2.32
CA GLY A 101 -17.78 5.19 2.93
C GLY A 101 -17.55 5.68 4.37
N ILE A 102 -16.68 5.04 5.13
CA ILE A 102 -16.26 5.54 6.46
C ILE A 102 -15.39 6.80 6.30
N ALA A 103 -14.42 6.77 5.39
CA ALA A 103 -13.53 7.90 5.14
C ALA A 103 -14.29 9.15 4.66
N THR A 104 -15.25 8.98 3.73
CA THR A 104 -16.09 10.07 3.22
C THR A 104 -16.92 10.69 4.33
N ARG A 105 -17.59 9.89 5.17
CA ARG A 105 -18.36 10.41 6.31
C ARG A 105 -17.48 11.17 7.30
N ALA A 106 -16.27 10.68 7.58
CA ALA A 106 -15.32 11.40 8.42
C ALA A 106 -14.90 12.74 7.79
N ALA A 107 -14.68 12.78 6.48
CA ALA A 107 -14.37 14.01 5.75
C ALA A 107 -15.53 15.01 5.78
N GLU A 108 -16.77 14.56 5.60
CA GLU A 108 -17.98 15.40 5.68
C GLU A 108 -18.12 16.06 7.06
N VAL A 109 -17.90 15.30 8.14
CA VAL A 109 -17.89 15.83 9.51
C VAL A 109 -16.78 16.88 9.68
N LEU A 110 -15.57 16.62 9.18
CA LEU A 110 -14.44 17.56 9.31
C LEU A 110 -14.65 18.85 8.50
N LEU A 111 -15.33 18.77 7.36
CA LEU A 111 -15.61 19.92 6.49
C LEU A 111 -16.89 20.67 6.88
N GLY A 112 -17.63 20.21 7.90
CA GLY A 112 -18.87 20.84 8.34
C GLY A 112 -20.03 20.69 7.34
N ALA A 113 -20.02 19.63 6.55
CA ALA A 113 -21.08 19.28 5.60
C ALA A 113 -22.22 18.44 6.23
N LEU A 114 -22.10 18.12 7.52
CA LEU A 114 -23.08 17.44 8.37
C LEU A 114 -23.51 18.34 9.54
#